data_AF-A0A8T4J483-F1
#
_entry.id   AF-A0A8T4J483-F1
#
_cell.length_a   1.000
_cell.length_b   1.000
_cell.length_c   1.000
_cell.angle_alpha   90.00
_cell.angle_beta   90.00
_cell.angle_gamma   90.00
#
_symmetry.space_group_name_H-M   'P 1'
#
loop_
_entity.id
_entity.type
_entity.pdbx_description
1 polymer ?
#
loop_
_entity_poly.entity_id
_entity_poly.type
_entity_poly.pdbx_seq_one_letter_code
_entity_poly.pdbx_strand_id
1 'polypeptide(L)'
;AMTAMTAATLDSLSGGRFRLGLGVSGPQVSEGWYGVKFDKPLARTREYVEIIRKAMTRERLTHDGEHWTLPLPGGPGKPIKLTVHPQREHIPLY
;
A
#
# COMPACT_ATOMS: atom_id res chain seq x y z
N ALA A 1 1.57 4.09 0.01
CA ALA A 1 2.80 4.41 0.77
C ALA A 1 2.57 4.41 2.29
N MET A 2 1.62 5.20 2.82
CA MET A 2 1.37 5.29 4.28
C MET A 2 1.07 3.94 4.93
N THR A 3 0.16 3.14 4.37
CA THR A 3 -0.18 1.81 4.92
C THR A 3 1.02 0.89 5.07
N ALA A 4 1.94 0.85 4.09
CA ALA A 4 3.13 0.00 4.17
C ALA A 4 4.08 0.45 5.30
N MET A 5 4.31 1.76 5.45
CA MET A 5 5.12 2.30 6.56
C MET A 5 4.47 2.00 7.91
N THR A 6 3.16 2.24 8.05
CA THR A 6 2.42 1.95 9.28
C THR A 6 2.47 0.46 9.60
N ALA A 7 2.27 -0.41 8.60
CA ALA A 7 2.35 -1.86 8.78
C ALA A 7 3.75 -2.29 9.24
N ALA A 8 4.83 -1.77 8.64
CA ALA A 8 6.19 -2.06 9.06
C ALA A 8 6.45 -1.63 10.51
N THR A 9 5.98 -0.44 10.90
CA THR A 9 6.10 0.07 12.28
C THR A 9 5.32 -0.80 13.27
N LEU A 10 4.06 -1.10 13.01
CA LEU A 10 3.23 -1.94 13.89
C LEU A 10 3.79 -3.36 13.99
N ASP A 11 4.30 -3.90 12.89
CA ASP A 11 4.92 -5.21 12.87
C ASP A 11 6.18 -5.25 13.72
N SER A 12 7.03 -4.23 13.64
CA SER A 12 8.20 -4.08 14.50
C SER A 12 7.79 -3.95 15.98
N LEU A 13 6.87 -3.05 16.31
CA LEU A 13 6.40 -2.83 17.69
C LEU A 13 5.75 -4.08 18.31
N SER A 14 5.09 -4.89 17.49
CA SER A 14 4.42 -6.11 17.94
C SER A 14 5.33 -7.33 18.01
N GLY A 15 6.58 -7.23 17.56
CA GLY A 15 7.50 -8.36 17.44
C GLY A 15 7.08 -9.38 16.37
N GLY A 16 6.54 -8.93 15.24
CA GLY A 16 6.11 -9.79 14.13
C GLY A 16 4.69 -10.39 14.29
N ARG A 17 3.92 -9.91 15.27
CA ARG A 17 2.56 -10.42 15.56
C ARG A 17 1.46 -9.70 14.79
N PHE A 18 1.76 -8.53 14.22
CA PHE A 18 0.80 -7.74 13.43
C PHE A 18 0.28 -8.52 12.21
N ARG A 19 -0.94 -8.23 11.79
CA ARG A 19 -1.59 -8.80 10.60
C ARG A 19 -2.33 -7.66 9.91
N LEU A 20 -2.16 -7.51 8.60
CA LEU A 20 -2.78 -6.42 7.85
C LEU A 20 -4.03 -6.94 7.12
N GLY A 21 -5.21 -6.51 7.56
CA GLY A 21 -6.45 -6.71 6.83
C GLY A 21 -6.79 -5.49 5.96
N LEU A 22 -7.14 -5.71 4.69
CA LEU A 22 -7.56 -4.66 3.76
C LEU A 22 -8.97 -4.91 3.22
N GLY A 23 -9.83 -3.91 3.42
CA GLY A 23 -11.18 -3.89 2.84
C GLY A 23 -11.29 -2.93 1.66
N VAL A 24 -12.27 -3.16 0.79
CA VAL A 24 -12.60 -2.29 -0.35
C VAL A 24 -13.30 -0.98 0.03
N SER A 25 -13.75 -0.86 1.28
CA SER A 25 -14.66 0.21 1.73
C SER A 25 -16.01 0.18 0.98
N GLY A 26 -16.86 1.18 1.21
CA GLY A 26 -18.13 1.39 0.50
C GLY A 26 -18.26 2.83 -0.04
N PRO A 27 -19.23 3.13 -0.92
CA PRO A 27 -19.38 4.45 -1.54
C PRO A 27 -19.47 5.60 -0.54
N GLN A 28 -20.20 5.42 0.57
CA GLN A 28 -20.39 6.46 1.59
C GLN A 28 -19.06 6.91 2.22
N VAL A 29 -18.15 5.96 2.45
CA VAL A 29 -16.84 6.23 3.04
C VAL A 29 -15.87 6.70 1.97
N SER A 30 -15.83 6.01 0.81
CA SER A 30 -14.90 6.34 -0.28
C SER A 30 -15.13 7.74 -0.82
N GLU A 31 -16.38 8.05 -1.19
CA GLU A 31 -16.73 9.32 -1.83
C GLU A 31 -17.01 10.40 -0.80
N GLY A 32 -17.61 10.05 0.35
CA GLY A 32 -17.96 11.01 1.39
C GLY A 32 -16.78 11.45 2.26
N TRP A 33 -15.92 10.53 2.70
CA TRP A 33 -14.81 10.86 3.61
C TRP A 33 -13.50 11.11 2.88
N TYR A 34 -13.20 10.30 1.86
CA TYR A 34 -11.92 10.38 1.17
C TYR A 34 -11.98 11.18 -0.13
N GLY A 35 -13.18 11.53 -0.62
CA GLY A 35 -13.36 12.23 -1.89
C GLY A 35 -12.88 11.43 -3.11
N VAL A 36 -12.80 10.10 -2.99
CA VAL A 36 -12.31 9.19 -4.01
C VAL A 36 -13.47 8.40 -4.58
N LYS A 37 -13.66 8.46 -5.91
CA LYS A 37 -14.71 7.73 -6.62
C LYS A 37 -14.66 6.23 -6.30
N PHE A 38 -15.81 5.64 -5.98
CA PHE A 38 -15.96 4.22 -5.71
C PHE A 38 -16.07 3.43 -7.03
N ASP A 39 -14.93 3.28 -7.71
CA ASP A 39 -14.85 2.65 -9.03
C ASP A 39 -13.84 1.49 -9.04
N LYS A 40 -14.25 0.35 -9.60
CA LYS A 40 -13.48 -0.91 -9.63
C LYS A 40 -12.76 -1.24 -8.31
N PRO A 41 -13.47 -1.23 -7.16
CA PRO A 41 -12.83 -1.27 -5.84
C PRO A 41 -11.97 -2.52 -5.61
N LEU A 42 -12.37 -3.69 -6.14
CA LEU A 42 -11.58 -4.93 -6.02
C LEU A 42 -10.28 -4.90 -6.83
N ALA A 43 -10.33 -4.39 -8.07
CA ALA A 43 -9.13 -4.28 -8.92
C ALA A 43 -8.14 -3.28 -8.32
N ARG A 44 -8.67 -2.15 -7.83
CA ARG A 44 -7.92 -1.17 -7.05
C ARG A 44 -7.31 -1.80 -5.79
N THR A 45 -8.06 -2.52 -4.97
CA THR A 45 -7.45 -3.18 -3.80
C THR A 45 -6.37 -4.20 -4.17
N ARG A 46 -6.51 -4.92 -5.30
CA ARG A 46 -5.49 -5.87 -5.77
C ARG A 46 -4.15 -5.20 -6.08
N GLU A 47 -4.13 -4.17 -6.93
CA GLU A 47 -2.90 -3.43 -7.22
C GLU A 47 -2.33 -2.77 -5.95
N TYR A 48 -3.18 -2.34 -5.01
CA TYR A 48 -2.72 -1.80 -3.73
C TYR A 48 -1.98 -2.83 -2.88
N VAL A 49 -2.47 -4.08 -2.84
CA VAL A 49 -1.79 -5.20 -2.17
C VAL A 49 -0.43 -5.45 -2.80
N GLU A 50 -0.33 -5.44 -4.13
CA GLU A 50 0.93 -5.63 -4.85
C GLU A 50 1.94 -4.53 -4.50
N ILE A 51 1.50 -3.27 -4.51
CA ILE A 51 2.33 -2.11 -4.11
C ILE A 51 2.82 -2.26 -2.66
N ILE A 52 1.94 -2.66 -1.73
CA ILE A 52 2.34 -2.87 -0.32
C ILE A 52 3.38 -3.98 -0.22
N ARG A 53 3.14 -5.14 -0.85
CA ARG A 53 4.09 -6.27 -0.84
C ARG A 53 5.45 -5.83 -1.36
N LYS A 54 5.49 -5.15 -2.51
CA LYS A 54 6.73 -4.63 -3.10
C LYS A 54 7.42 -3.63 -2.17
N ALA A 55 6.69 -2.71 -1.56
CA ALA A 55 7.27 -1.76 -0.61
C ALA A 55 7.93 -2.44 0.60
N MET A 56 7.36 -3.55 1.09
CA MET A 56 7.88 -4.31 2.23
C MET A 56 9.19 -5.05 1.94
N THR A 57 9.47 -5.38 0.68
CA THR A 57 10.78 -5.93 0.25
C THR A 57 11.92 -4.91 0.29
N ARG A 58 11.58 -3.61 0.43
CA ARG A 58 12.53 -2.48 0.34
C ARG A 58 13.25 -2.33 -1.01
N GLU A 59 12.73 -2.94 -2.06
CA GLU A 59 13.09 -2.56 -3.41
C GLU A 59 12.64 -1.13 -3.72
N ARG A 60 13.23 -0.52 -4.76
CA ARG A 60 12.73 0.77 -5.25
C ARG A 60 11.33 0.56 -5.83
N LEU A 61 10.35 1.27 -5.28
CA LEU A 61 8.95 1.06 -5.62
C LEU A 61 8.65 1.65 -7.00
N THR A 62 8.29 0.76 -7.91
CA THR A 62 7.69 1.04 -9.21
C THR A 62 6.45 0.18 -9.36
N HIS A 63 5.44 0.69 -10.05
CA HIS A 63 4.21 -0.04 -10.34
C HIS A 63 3.63 0.49 -11.63
N ASP A 64 3.17 -0.39 -12.51
CA ASP A 64 2.54 -0.04 -13.77
C ASP A 64 1.25 -0.83 -13.89
N GLY A 65 0.17 -0.24 -13.37
CA GLY A 65 -1.15 -0.83 -13.30
C GLY A 65 -2.23 0.09 -13.86
N GLU A 66 -3.44 -0.44 -13.96
CA GLU A 66 -4.59 0.31 -14.49
C GLU A 66 -4.98 1.45 -13.54
N HIS A 67 -4.84 1.23 -12.24
CA HIS A 67 -5.26 2.18 -11.22
C HIS A 67 -4.12 3.04 -10.68
N TRP A 68 -2.88 2.53 -10.65
CA TRP A 68 -1.72 3.29 -10.25
C TRP A 68 -0.54 3.11 -11.20
N THR A 69 0.09 4.22 -11.54
CA THR A 69 1.41 4.24 -12.16
C THR A 69 2.37 4.97 -11.22
N LEU A 70 3.42 4.28 -10.80
CA LEU A 70 4.42 4.76 -9.85
C LEU A 70 5.83 4.64 -10.46
N PRO A 71 6.63 5.73 -10.46
CA PRO A 71 6.28 7.08 -10.01
C PRO A 71 5.23 7.73 -10.93
N LEU A 72 4.56 8.78 -10.44
CA LEU A 72 3.54 9.51 -11.19
C LEU A 72 4.13 10.05 -12.52
N PRO A 73 3.59 9.68 -13.69
CA PRO A 73 4.06 10.20 -14.97
C PRO A 73 3.96 11.73 -15.05
N GLY A 74 5.00 12.37 -15.57
CA GLY A 74 5.08 13.84 -15.66
C GLY A 74 5.27 14.57 -14.32
N GLY A 75 5.30 13.85 -13.20
CA GLY A 75 5.61 14.39 -11.88
C GLY A 75 7.11 14.39 -11.56
N PRO A 76 7.55 15.12 -10.52
CA PRO A 76 8.95 15.15 -10.08
C PRO A 76 9.37 13.91 -9.28
N GLY A 77 8.41 13.00 -9.00
CA GLY A 77 8.63 11.82 -8.18
C GLY A 77 9.62 10.85 -8.79
N LYS A 78 10.41 10.20 -7.92
CA LYS A 78 11.35 9.14 -8.31
C LYS A 78 11.03 7.87 -7.53
N PRO A 79 11.39 6.68 -8.06
CA PRO A 79 11.29 5.44 -7.29
C PRO A 79 12.11 5.54 -6.01
N ILE A 80 11.44 5.42 -4.86
CA ILE A 80 12.06 5.38 -3.54
C ILE A 80 11.82 4.02 -2.90
N LYS A 81 12.62 3.70 -1.89
CA LYS A 81 12.45 2.49 -1.08
C LYS A 81 12.13 2.85 0.36
N LEU A 82 11.55 1.89 1.07
CA LEU A 82 11.28 2.01 2.49
C LEU A 82 12.61 2.18 3.27
N THR A 83 12.73 3.28 4.02
CA THR A 83 13.91 3.59 4.82
C THR A 83 13.98 2.76 6.09
N VAL A 84 12.83 2.56 6.76
CA VAL A 84 12.74 1.63 7.90
C VAL A 84 13.04 0.20 7.44
N HIS A 85 13.61 -0.60 8.34
CA HIS A 85 13.84 -2.02 8.13
C HIS A 85 12.66 -2.77 8.76
N PRO A 86 11.77 -3.39 7.96
CA PRO A 86 10.68 -4.18 8.51
C PRO A 86 11.21 -5.37 9.32
N GLN A 87 10.44 -5.80 10.31
CA GLN A 87 10.71 -7.02 11.07
C GLN A 87 10.72 -8.26 10.16
N ARG A 88 9.93 -8.24 9.08
CA ARG A 88 9.88 -9.25 8.03
C ARG A 88 9.46 -8.62 6.70
N GLU A 89 9.92 -9.20 5.60
CA GLU A 89 9.57 -8.76 4.25
C GLU A 89 8.12 -9.08 3.88
N HIS A 90 7.53 -10.10 4.52
CA HIS A 90 6.20 -10.60 4.21
C HIS A 90 5.30 -10.54 5.45
N ILE A 91 4.54 -9.45 5.59
CA ILE A 91 3.45 -9.38 6.58
C ILE A 91 2.24 -10.15 6.03
N PRO A 92 1.59 -10.99 6.84
CA PRO A 92 0.33 -11.64 6.44
C PRO A 92 -0.73 -10.59 6.11
N LEU A 93 -1.25 -10.70 4.89
CA LEU A 93 -2.18 -9.77 4.27
C LEU A 93 -3.49 -10.52 3.96
N TYR A 94 -4.61 -9.98 4.45
CA TYR A 94 -5.95 -10.56 4.34
C TYR A 94 -6.91 -9.58 3.66
#